data_AF-A0A3G8XEE8-F1
#
_entry.id   AF-A0A3G8XEE8-F1
#
_cell.length_a   1.000
_cell.length_b   1.000
_cell.length_c   1.000
_cell.angle_alpha   90.00
_cell.angle_beta   90.00
_cell.angle_gamma   90.00
#
_symmetry.space_group_name_H-M   'P 1'
#
loop_
_entity.id
_entity.type
_entity.pdbx_description
1 polymer ?
#
loop_
_entity_poly.entity_id
_entity_poly.type
_entity_poly.pdbx_seq_one_letter_code
_entity_poly.pdbx_strand_id
1 'polypeptide(L)'
;MARSKSYRGPYEDFGGNPLLAENEFWRCMGHGTFAESINSKFIYLYHAYNKKENIFGGRQGMIAELIWPGKNSWPVLNAQSGSAENPNINLTFNRPLTEKFWQWDFRNSSPTISQLDGNIHLSGRISAGNLSGIALTVRPVSAHFEVSTEVVNINTALKGLVYYGDAGAAVGLGVADNKVVFWKVKDKKLNIARSTNLREKGPVRLKMKTSADLSIQAYYKIGAQNWKKLEAYNPIDVSFLPQWDRSPRVGLNFNGTQKQKASFSFFKLDYIP
;
A
#
# COMPACT_ATOMS: atom_id res chain seq x y z
N MET A 1 12.05 26.77 15.30
CA MET A 1 13.13 26.43 16.24
C MET A 1 13.32 27.61 17.18
N ALA A 2 13.54 27.30 18.45
CA ALA A 2 13.91 28.26 19.46
C ALA A 2 15.04 27.67 20.32
N ARG A 3 15.82 28.50 21.01
CA ARG A 3 16.87 28.05 21.94
C ARG A 3 16.81 28.81 23.24
N SER A 4 17.34 28.21 24.31
CA SER A 4 17.49 28.88 25.60
C SER A 4 18.74 28.37 26.32
N LYS A 5 19.27 29.19 27.23
CA LYS A 5 20.30 28.78 28.18
C LYS A 5 19.74 27.95 29.34
N SER A 6 18.42 27.92 29.51
CA SER A 6 17.70 27.14 30.53
C SER A 6 16.56 26.37 29.89
N TYR A 7 16.30 25.14 30.35
CA TYR A 7 15.17 24.35 29.86
C TYR A 7 13.81 25.01 30.13
N ARG A 8 13.73 25.94 31.09
CA ARG A 8 12.51 26.71 31.39
C ARG A 8 12.35 27.96 30.52
N GLY A 9 13.33 28.26 29.69
CA GLY A 9 13.36 29.51 28.94
C GLY A 9 13.93 30.70 29.74
N PRO A 10 13.68 31.94 29.26
CA PRO A 10 12.92 32.25 28.05
C PRO A 10 13.60 31.67 26.81
N TYR A 11 12.78 31.28 25.83
CA TYR A 11 13.26 30.80 24.53
C TYR A 11 13.35 31.98 23.56
N GLU A 12 14.51 32.12 22.91
CA GLU A 12 14.72 33.02 21.77
C GLU A 12 14.28 32.29 20.51
N ASP A 13 13.36 32.87 19.73
CA ASP A 13 12.96 32.32 18.44
C ASP A 13 13.99 32.63 17.37
N PHE A 14 14.26 31.64 16.51
CA PHE A 14 15.04 31.89 15.31
C PHE A 14 14.24 32.74 14.31
N GLY A 15 14.74 33.93 13.96
CA GLY A 15 14.09 34.81 12.98
C GLY A 15 13.95 34.20 11.57
N GLY A 16 14.76 33.20 11.22
CA GLY A 16 14.68 32.48 9.94
C GLY A 16 13.80 31.23 9.96
N ASN A 17 12.86 31.11 10.91
CA ASN A 17 11.92 29.99 10.92
C ASN A 17 10.95 30.02 9.72
N PRO A 18 10.51 28.85 9.20
CA PRO A 18 10.91 27.50 9.60
C PRO A 18 12.27 27.07 8.99
N LEU A 19 13.01 26.20 9.69
CA LEU A 19 14.29 25.65 9.20
C LEU A 19 14.16 24.72 8.00
N LEU A 20 12.98 24.16 7.79
CA LEU A 20 12.68 23.27 6.68
C LEU A 20 11.35 23.74 6.08
N ALA A 21 11.41 24.15 4.83
CA ALA A 21 10.26 24.59 4.05
C ALA A 21 10.02 23.62 2.90
N GLU A 22 8.85 23.72 2.30
CA GLU A 22 8.49 23.05 1.06
C GLU A 22 9.51 23.33 -0.06
N ASN A 23 9.78 22.32 -0.90
CA ASN A 23 10.71 22.42 -2.03
C ASN A 23 10.05 21.95 -3.34
N GLU A 24 10.82 21.79 -4.42
CA GLU A 24 10.31 21.36 -5.73
C GLU A 24 9.55 20.02 -5.69
N PHE A 25 9.96 19.09 -4.83
CA PHE A 25 9.45 17.70 -4.82
C PHE A 25 8.51 17.40 -3.67
N TRP A 26 8.63 18.12 -2.55
CA TRP A 26 8.06 17.73 -1.27
C TRP A 26 7.33 18.88 -0.58
N ARG A 27 6.14 18.59 -0.05
CA ARG A 27 5.32 19.52 0.75
C ARG A 27 5.10 19.01 2.18
N CYS A 28 4.68 19.91 3.07
CA CYS A 28 4.45 19.64 4.50
C CYS A 28 5.65 18.92 5.16
N MET A 29 6.87 19.39 4.84
CA MET A 29 8.11 18.82 5.34
C MET A 29 8.29 19.16 6.82
N GLY A 30 8.34 18.16 7.70
CA GLY A 30 8.55 18.42 9.13
C GLY A 30 8.15 17.27 10.04
N HIS A 31 7.89 17.61 11.32
CA HIS A 31 7.53 16.66 12.39
C HIS A 31 8.50 15.47 12.42
N GLY A 32 9.75 15.80 12.71
CA GLY A 32 10.85 14.87 12.77
C GLY A 32 11.51 14.80 14.13
N THR A 33 12.56 14.00 14.20
CA THR A 33 13.38 13.79 15.38
C THR A 33 14.85 13.80 14.97
N PHE A 34 15.71 14.34 15.82
CA PHE A 34 17.15 14.32 15.61
C PHE A 34 17.75 12.99 16.04
N ALA A 35 18.72 12.50 15.27
CA ALA A 35 19.52 11.32 15.59
C ALA A 35 20.99 11.56 15.19
N GLU A 36 21.89 10.77 15.75
CA GLU A 36 23.28 10.73 15.31
C GLU A 36 23.46 9.56 14.33
N SER A 37 24.16 9.82 13.21
CA SER A 37 24.52 8.79 12.24
C SER A 37 25.81 8.06 12.65
N ILE A 38 26.12 6.94 11.99
CA ILE A 38 27.36 6.17 12.22
C ILE A 38 28.65 6.98 12.01
N ASN A 39 28.58 8.07 11.25
CA ASN A 39 29.70 8.98 10.98
C ASN A 39 29.66 10.22 11.90
N SER A 40 28.97 10.14 13.04
CA SER A 40 28.80 11.23 14.01
C SER A 40 28.21 12.53 13.44
N LYS A 41 27.46 12.43 12.34
CA LYS A 41 26.65 13.55 11.81
C LYS A 41 25.28 13.56 12.48
N PHE A 42 24.81 14.74 12.89
CA PHE A 42 23.43 14.92 13.31
C PHE A 42 22.51 14.93 12.10
N ILE A 43 21.52 14.05 12.10
CA ILE A 43 20.49 13.94 11.07
C ILE A 43 19.13 14.27 11.67
N TYR A 44 18.26 14.82 10.85
CA TYR A 44 16.85 15.04 11.14
C TYR A 44 16.05 14.04 10.32
N LEU A 45 15.42 13.09 11.00
CA LEU A 45 14.50 12.12 10.42
C LEU A 45 13.10 12.73 10.47
N TYR A 46 12.48 13.01 9.33
CA TYR A 46 11.19 13.71 9.25
C TYR A 46 10.27 13.09 8.20
N HIS A 47 9.09 13.65 8.02
CA HIS A 47 8.19 13.21 6.96
C HIS A 47 7.76 14.34 6.03
N ALA A 48 7.36 13.95 4.82
CA ALA A 48 6.80 14.86 3.82
C ALA A 48 5.81 14.12 2.89
N TYR A 49 5.08 14.88 2.07
CA TYR A 49 4.29 14.33 0.96
C TYR A 49 4.97 14.66 -0.36
N ASN A 50 5.06 13.67 -1.26
CA ASN A 50 5.52 13.91 -2.61
C ASN A 50 4.48 14.74 -3.36
N LYS A 51 4.91 15.80 -4.07
CA LYS A 51 4.03 16.71 -4.81
C LYS A 51 3.45 16.09 -6.09
N LYS A 52 4.17 15.14 -6.70
CA LYS A 52 3.73 14.43 -7.92
C LYS A 52 2.76 13.31 -7.60
N GLU A 53 2.86 12.72 -6.41
CA GLU A 53 1.93 11.69 -5.97
C GLU A 53 0.59 12.29 -5.55
N ASN A 54 -0.48 11.51 -5.74
CA ASN A 54 -1.80 11.91 -5.28
C ASN A 54 -1.98 11.69 -3.76
N ILE A 55 -3.18 11.96 -3.29
CA ILE A 55 -3.60 11.87 -1.88
C ILE A 55 -3.42 10.49 -1.22
N PHE A 56 -3.15 9.42 -1.99
CA PHE A 56 -3.00 8.06 -1.48
C PHE A 56 -1.56 7.64 -1.20
N GLY A 57 -0.55 8.36 -1.70
CA GLY A 57 0.86 8.06 -1.40
C GLY A 57 1.21 8.24 0.09
N GLY A 58 0.47 9.10 0.80
CA GLY A 58 0.66 9.37 2.22
C GLY A 58 2.03 9.99 2.55
N ARG A 59 2.37 10.03 3.84
CA ARG A 59 3.64 10.57 4.34
C ARG A 59 4.80 9.63 4.06
N GLN A 60 5.91 10.14 3.55
CA GLN A 60 7.12 9.38 3.28
C GLN A 60 8.23 9.81 4.24
N GLY A 61 9.10 8.88 4.62
CA GLY A 61 10.22 9.12 5.53
C GLY A 61 11.37 9.79 4.81
N MET A 62 11.92 10.83 5.42
CA MET A 62 12.90 11.74 4.82
C MET A 62 14.07 11.96 5.78
N ILE A 63 15.21 12.36 5.23
CA ILE A 63 16.44 12.67 5.96
C ILE A 63 16.96 14.05 5.54
N ALA A 64 17.36 14.84 6.52
CA ALA A 64 18.15 16.05 6.35
C ALA A 64 19.35 16.01 7.29
N GLU A 65 20.46 16.60 6.89
CA GLU A 65 21.63 16.80 7.75
C GLU A 65 21.47 18.11 8.54
N LEU A 66 21.73 18.07 9.85
CA LEU A 66 21.79 19.26 10.69
C LEU A 66 23.21 19.80 10.70
N ILE A 67 23.40 21.01 10.19
CA ILE A 67 24.70 21.66 10.04
C ILE A 67 24.77 22.87 10.95
N TRP A 68 25.85 22.99 11.73
CA TRP A 68 26.15 24.17 12.53
C TRP A 68 27.21 25.00 11.80
N PRO A 69 26.85 26.13 11.16
CA PRO A 69 27.81 26.89 10.34
C PRO A 69 28.89 27.62 11.16
N GLY A 70 28.80 27.62 12.50
CA GLY A 70 29.77 28.28 13.36
C GLY A 70 29.37 28.24 14.84
N LYS A 71 30.24 28.78 15.70
CA LYS A 71 29.95 28.92 17.14
C LYS A 71 28.81 29.91 17.35
N ASN A 72 27.84 29.56 18.20
CA ASN A 72 26.65 30.36 18.53
C ASN A 72 25.71 30.68 17.35
N SER A 73 25.91 30.08 16.18
CA SER A 73 25.01 30.25 15.05
C SER A 73 23.74 29.42 15.23
N TRP A 74 22.72 29.75 14.42
CA TRP A 74 21.56 28.89 14.25
C TRP A 74 21.91 27.75 13.28
N PRO A 75 21.41 26.53 13.50
CA PRO A 75 21.69 25.43 12.62
C PRO A 75 20.87 25.53 11.33
N VAL A 76 21.35 24.86 10.29
CA VAL A 76 20.68 24.74 8.99
C VAL A 76 20.35 23.26 8.74
N LEU A 77 19.20 22.99 8.13
CA LEU A 77 18.84 21.66 7.65
C LEU A 77 19.12 21.56 6.16
N ASN A 78 20.01 20.65 5.78
CA ASN A 78 20.28 20.32 4.39
C ASN A 78 19.50 19.04 4.02
N ALA A 79 18.40 19.18 3.28
CA ALA A 79 17.58 18.04 2.86
C ALA A 79 18.36 17.12 1.92
N GLN A 80 18.46 15.83 2.27
CA GLN A 80 19.21 14.84 1.50
C GLN A 80 18.30 13.89 0.69
N SER A 81 17.01 13.85 1.02
CA SER A 81 16.03 13.02 0.32
C SER A 81 15.59 13.64 -1.02
N GLY A 82 16.08 13.08 -2.13
CA GLY A 82 15.61 13.36 -3.49
C GLY A 82 14.33 12.61 -3.87
N SER A 83 13.96 12.63 -5.15
CA SER A 83 12.92 11.74 -5.68
C SER A 83 13.49 10.33 -5.86
N ALA A 84 13.36 9.47 -4.86
CA ALA A 84 13.70 8.07 -5.04
C ALA A 84 12.67 7.42 -5.98
N GLU A 85 13.14 6.67 -6.99
CA GLU A 85 12.27 5.80 -7.76
C GLU A 85 11.78 4.66 -6.87
N ASN A 86 10.47 4.43 -6.91
CA ASN A 86 9.81 3.43 -6.12
C ASN A 86 10.09 2.04 -6.71
N PRO A 87 10.75 1.11 -5.99
CA PRO A 87 11.09 -0.18 -6.57
C PRO A 87 9.83 -1.03 -6.76
N ASN A 88 9.71 -1.60 -7.96
CA ASN A 88 8.68 -2.61 -8.25
C ASN A 88 8.88 -3.83 -7.35
N ILE A 89 7.77 -4.50 -7.00
CA ILE A 89 7.78 -5.73 -6.22
C ILE A 89 7.44 -6.89 -7.15
N ASN A 90 8.29 -7.93 -7.16
CA ASN A 90 8.05 -9.15 -7.92
C ASN A 90 8.42 -10.36 -7.07
N LEU A 91 7.42 -11.14 -6.67
CA LEU A 91 7.55 -12.27 -5.76
C LEU A 91 7.00 -13.53 -6.41
N THR A 92 7.83 -14.55 -6.58
CA THR A 92 7.47 -15.86 -7.17
C THR A 92 7.47 -17.00 -6.14
N PHE A 93 7.47 -16.67 -4.84
CA PHE A 93 7.37 -17.57 -3.67
C PHE A 93 8.22 -18.86 -3.71
N ASN A 94 9.29 -18.87 -4.50
CA ASN A 94 10.30 -19.93 -4.52
C ASN A 94 11.38 -19.73 -3.45
N ARG A 95 11.39 -18.57 -2.80
CA ARG A 95 12.27 -18.22 -1.69
C ARG A 95 11.42 -17.95 -0.45
N PRO A 96 11.92 -18.22 0.77
CA PRO A 96 11.19 -17.90 2.00
C PRO A 96 10.66 -16.48 1.98
N LEU A 97 9.40 -16.31 2.40
CA LEU A 97 8.77 -15.01 2.49
C LEU A 97 9.57 -14.11 3.44
N THR A 98 10.02 -12.96 2.95
CA THR A 98 10.52 -11.92 3.83
C THR A 98 9.32 -11.19 4.43
N GLU A 99 8.95 -11.55 5.66
CA GLU A 99 7.77 -11.01 6.37
C GLU A 99 7.79 -9.47 6.52
N LYS A 100 8.96 -8.84 6.37
CA LYS A 100 9.23 -7.45 6.80
C LYS A 100 8.37 -6.38 6.14
N PHE A 101 7.70 -6.64 5.02
CA PHE A 101 6.88 -5.63 4.33
C PHE A 101 5.39 -5.98 4.20
N TRP A 102 4.96 -7.19 4.58
CA TRP A 102 3.55 -7.56 4.53
C TRP A 102 2.81 -7.03 5.77
N GLN A 103 1.64 -6.45 5.54
CA GLN A 103 0.80 -5.82 6.56
C GLN A 103 -0.64 -6.30 6.41
N TRP A 104 -1.35 -6.40 7.52
CA TRP A 104 -2.77 -6.71 7.56
C TRP A 104 -3.47 -5.80 8.58
N ASP A 105 -4.80 -5.67 8.45
CA ASP A 105 -5.60 -4.98 9.48
C ASP A 105 -5.82 -5.91 10.67
N PHE A 106 -4.97 -5.77 11.69
CA PHE A 106 -5.01 -6.59 12.91
C PHE A 106 -6.32 -6.44 13.69
N ARG A 107 -7.08 -5.34 13.50
CA ARG A 107 -8.38 -5.12 14.17
C ARG A 107 -9.48 -5.95 13.53
N ASN A 108 -9.35 -6.21 12.23
CA ASN A 108 -10.42 -6.79 11.41
C ASN A 108 -10.10 -8.21 10.90
N SER A 109 -8.89 -8.71 11.14
CA SER A 109 -8.47 -10.04 10.71
C SER A 109 -7.27 -10.58 11.48
N SER A 110 -7.09 -11.90 11.45
CA SER A 110 -5.91 -12.60 11.95
C SER A 110 -5.49 -13.62 10.89
N PRO A 111 -4.58 -13.25 9.96
CA PRO A 111 -4.17 -14.12 8.88
C PRO A 111 -3.33 -15.30 9.38
N THR A 112 -3.50 -16.43 8.71
CA THR A 112 -2.58 -17.57 8.76
C THR A 112 -1.94 -17.70 7.40
N ILE A 113 -0.62 -17.53 7.37
CA ILE A 113 0.19 -17.52 6.15
C ILE A 113 1.09 -18.74 6.22
N SER A 114 1.08 -19.56 5.18
CA SER A 114 2.07 -20.62 5.00
C SER A 114 2.60 -20.61 3.58
N GLN A 115 3.77 -21.18 3.39
CA GLN A 115 4.42 -21.29 2.10
C GLN A 115 4.73 -22.76 1.82
N LEU A 116 4.26 -23.27 0.70
CA LEU A 116 4.43 -24.67 0.29
C LEU A 116 4.43 -24.75 -1.24
N ASP A 117 5.33 -25.56 -1.80
CA ASP A 117 5.42 -25.86 -3.23
C ASP A 117 5.44 -24.62 -4.14
N GLY A 118 6.22 -23.60 -3.76
CA GLY A 118 6.32 -22.36 -4.54
C GLY A 118 5.07 -21.46 -4.49
N ASN A 119 4.16 -21.69 -3.53
CA ASN A 119 2.94 -20.90 -3.35
C ASN A 119 2.84 -20.34 -1.94
N ILE A 120 2.18 -19.18 -1.80
CA ILE A 120 1.64 -18.73 -0.52
C ILE A 120 0.23 -19.27 -0.36
N HIS A 121 -0.06 -19.80 0.81
CA HIS A 121 -1.41 -20.05 1.28
C HIS A 121 -1.85 -18.99 2.27
N LEU A 122 -2.99 -18.37 1.99
CA LEU A 122 -3.60 -17.37 2.87
C LEU A 122 -4.93 -17.89 3.38
N SER A 123 -5.08 -17.91 4.70
CA SER A 123 -6.31 -18.23 5.42
C SER A 123 -6.35 -17.42 6.71
N GLY A 124 -7.22 -17.78 7.64
CA GLY A 124 -7.25 -17.20 8.97
C GLY A 124 -8.63 -16.71 9.38
N ARG A 125 -8.68 -15.99 10.50
CA ARG A 125 -9.92 -15.47 11.07
C ARG A 125 -10.26 -14.10 10.49
N ILE A 126 -11.50 -13.93 10.07
CA ILE A 126 -12.09 -12.65 9.66
C ILE A 126 -12.98 -12.18 10.82
N SER A 127 -12.77 -10.95 11.30
CA SER A 127 -13.61 -10.39 12.37
C SER A 127 -15.04 -10.15 11.87
N ALA A 128 -16.01 -10.22 12.78
CA ALA A 128 -17.40 -9.93 12.45
C ALA A 128 -17.54 -8.52 11.85
N GLY A 129 -18.32 -8.39 10.76
CA GLY A 129 -18.53 -7.13 10.06
C GLY A 129 -17.44 -6.73 9.06
N ASN A 130 -16.31 -7.46 8.98
CA ASN A 130 -15.32 -7.23 7.93
C ASN A 130 -15.77 -7.86 6.60
N LEU A 131 -16.36 -7.04 5.72
CA LEU A 131 -16.87 -7.49 4.42
C LEU A 131 -15.78 -7.66 3.36
N SER A 132 -14.61 -7.04 3.55
CA SER A 132 -13.48 -7.14 2.61
C SER A 132 -12.70 -8.44 2.78
N GLY A 133 -12.84 -9.10 3.94
CA GLY A 133 -12.03 -10.24 4.34
C GLY A 133 -10.62 -9.86 4.74
N ILE A 134 -9.71 -10.83 4.67
CA ILE A 134 -8.29 -10.66 4.97
C ILE A 134 -7.63 -9.92 3.81
N ALA A 135 -6.94 -8.83 4.13
CA ALA A 135 -6.10 -8.08 3.21
C ALA A 135 -4.64 -8.24 3.66
N LEU A 136 -3.87 -9.07 2.95
CA LEU A 136 -2.43 -9.22 3.15
C LEU A 136 -1.73 -8.32 2.12
N THR A 137 -1.26 -7.17 2.59
CA THR A 137 -0.96 -6.02 1.72
C THR A 137 0.43 -5.47 1.92
N VAL A 138 0.88 -4.73 0.91
CA VAL A 138 2.05 -3.86 0.97
C VAL A 138 1.59 -2.41 0.87
N ARG A 139 2.39 -1.49 1.40
CA ARG A 139 2.12 -0.06 1.24
C ARG A 139 2.55 0.38 -0.16
N PRO A 140 1.63 0.78 -1.06
CA PRO A 140 2.01 1.39 -2.32
C PRO A 140 2.62 2.76 -2.05
N VAL A 141 3.66 3.10 -2.79
CA VAL A 141 4.35 4.40 -2.70
C VAL A 141 3.96 5.36 -3.82
N SER A 142 3.16 4.87 -4.78
CA SER A 142 2.40 5.65 -5.74
C SER A 142 0.99 5.08 -5.87
N ALA A 143 0.04 5.90 -6.30
CA ALA A 143 -1.31 5.46 -6.64
C ALA A 143 -1.49 5.16 -8.13
N HIS A 144 -0.41 5.24 -8.91
CA HIS A 144 -0.37 4.83 -10.31
C HIS A 144 0.43 3.53 -10.42
N PHE A 145 -0.27 2.40 -10.29
CA PHE A 145 0.34 1.08 -10.33
C PHE A 145 -0.48 0.04 -11.10
N GLU A 146 0.20 -1.04 -11.46
CA GLU A 146 -0.37 -2.31 -11.88
C GLU A 146 -0.06 -3.37 -10.81
N VAL A 147 -1.08 -4.07 -10.31
CA VAL A 147 -0.92 -5.19 -9.38
C VAL A 147 -1.46 -6.47 -10.01
N SER A 148 -0.73 -7.57 -9.87
CA SER A 148 -1.16 -8.87 -10.37
C SER A 148 -0.77 -10.05 -9.47
N THR A 149 -1.54 -11.12 -9.59
CA THR A 149 -1.31 -12.42 -8.91
C THR A 149 -1.90 -13.55 -9.75
N GLU A 150 -1.68 -14.78 -9.33
CA GLU A 150 -2.34 -15.96 -9.86
C GLU A 150 -2.91 -16.80 -8.73
N VAL A 151 -4.20 -17.07 -8.81
CA VAL A 151 -4.91 -17.97 -7.90
C VAL A 151 -4.82 -19.37 -8.45
N VAL A 152 -4.20 -20.30 -7.71
CA VAL A 152 -3.92 -21.66 -8.20
C VAL A 152 -4.86 -22.74 -7.67
N ASN A 153 -5.77 -22.40 -6.75
CA ASN A 153 -6.75 -23.34 -6.19
C ASN A 153 -8.20 -22.93 -6.42
N ILE A 154 -9.12 -23.90 -6.31
CA ILE A 154 -10.57 -23.71 -6.51
C ILE A 154 -11.31 -24.08 -5.23
N ASN A 155 -12.19 -23.19 -4.78
CA ASN A 155 -13.15 -23.35 -3.69
C ASN A 155 -14.11 -22.14 -3.68
N THR A 156 -15.12 -22.19 -2.81
CA THR A 156 -16.15 -21.13 -2.68
C THR A 156 -15.64 -19.83 -2.02
N ALA A 157 -14.42 -19.82 -1.47
CA ALA A 157 -13.84 -18.60 -0.90
C ALA A 157 -13.49 -17.60 -2.02
N LEU A 158 -13.78 -16.32 -1.79
CA LEU A 158 -13.34 -15.23 -2.64
C LEU A 158 -11.86 -14.95 -2.35
N LYS A 159 -11.02 -15.04 -3.39
CA LYS A 159 -9.56 -14.94 -3.26
C LYS A 159 -8.95 -14.25 -4.46
N GLY A 160 -7.98 -13.36 -4.23
CA GLY A 160 -7.41 -12.59 -5.33
C GLY A 160 -6.61 -11.38 -4.85
N LEU A 161 -6.93 -10.22 -5.41
CA LEU A 161 -6.29 -8.93 -5.15
C LEU A 161 -7.25 -7.98 -4.44
N VAL A 162 -6.69 -7.09 -3.63
CA VAL A 162 -7.42 -6.00 -2.99
C VAL A 162 -6.59 -4.72 -3.00
N TYR A 163 -7.25 -3.59 -3.21
CA TYR A 163 -6.81 -2.26 -2.83
C TYR A 163 -7.66 -1.80 -1.64
N TYR A 164 -7.04 -1.82 -0.47
CA TYR A 164 -7.66 -1.86 0.84
C TYR A 164 -7.41 -0.55 1.59
N GLY A 165 -8.47 0.20 1.87
CA GLY A 165 -8.42 1.32 2.80
C GLY A 165 -8.58 0.84 4.24
N ASP A 166 -9.75 0.27 4.50
CA ASP A 166 -10.12 -0.41 5.75
C ASP A 166 -11.28 -1.39 5.50
N ALA A 167 -11.80 -2.04 6.55
CA ALA A 167 -12.87 -3.02 6.44
C ALA A 167 -14.22 -2.45 5.91
N GLY A 168 -14.38 -1.13 5.87
CA GLY A 168 -15.55 -0.44 5.32
C GLY A 168 -15.31 0.20 3.94
N ALA A 169 -14.07 0.23 3.46
CA ALA A 169 -13.66 0.86 2.20
C ALA A 169 -12.54 0.07 1.51
N ALA A 170 -12.91 -0.73 0.51
CA ALA A 170 -11.96 -1.51 -0.30
C ALA A 170 -12.50 -1.76 -1.71
N VAL A 171 -11.62 -2.01 -2.68
CA VAL A 171 -11.97 -2.54 -4.00
C VAL A 171 -11.09 -3.76 -4.28
N GLY A 172 -11.62 -4.78 -4.93
CA GLY A 172 -10.85 -5.98 -5.19
C GLY A 172 -11.35 -6.77 -6.37
N LEU A 173 -10.47 -7.66 -6.83
CA LEU A 173 -10.70 -8.56 -7.93
C LEU A 173 -10.32 -9.96 -7.45
N GLY A 174 -11.24 -10.91 -7.52
CA GLY A 174 -11.00 -12.26 -7.02
C GLY A 174 -11.72 -13.33 -7.80
N VAL A 175 -11.44 -14.57 -7.43
CA VAL A 175 -12.11 -15.77 -7.90
C VAL A 175 -12.85 -16.41 -6.74
N ALA A 176 -14.11 -16.77 -6.96
CA ALA A 176 -14.90 -17.63 -6.08
C ALA A 176 -15.54 -18.72 -6.93
N ASP A 177 -15.32 -19.98 -6.57
CA ASP A 177 -15.66 -21.14 -7.40
C ASP A 177 -15.14 -21.01 -8.83
N ASN A 178 -16.03 -20.97 -9.81
CA ASN A 178 -15.75 -20.80 -11.23
C ASN A 178 -16.05 -19.37 -11.71
N LYS A 179 -16.10 -18.37 -10.84
CA LYS A 179 -16.41 -16.98 -11.20
C LYS A 179 -15.25 -16.06 -10.90
N VAL A 180 -14.98 -15.14 -11.82
CA VAL A 180 -14.19 -13.94 -11.53
C VAL A 180 -15.15 -12.84 -11.09
N VAL A 181 -14.81 -12.17 -10.00
CA VAL A 181 -15.65 -11.20 -9.30
C VAL A 181 -14.86 -9.92 -9.11
N PHE A 182 -15.34 -8.83 -9.68
CA PHE A 182 -14.88 -7.47 -9.40
C PHE A 182 -15.85 -6.82 -8.42
N TRP A 183 -15.34 -6.39 -7.27
CA TRP A 183 -16.16 -6.00 -6.13
C TRP A 183 -15.61 -4.75 -5.45
N LYS A 184 -16.48 -4.06 -4.71
CA LYS A 184 -16.08 -2.99 -3.79
C LYS A 184 -16.88 -3.04 -2.51
N VAL A 185 -16.23 -2.72 -1.41
CA VAL A 185 -16.88 -2.37 -0.13
C VAL A 185 -16.83 -0.86 -0.01
N LYS A 186 -17.99 -0.22 0.12
CA LYS A 186 -18.12 1.21 0.38
C LYS A 186 -19.24 1.41 1.39
N ASP A 187 -19.03 2.29 2.37
CA ASP A 187 -20.01 2.56 3.43
C ASP A 187 -20.46 1.27 4.14
N LYS A 188 -19.51 0.35 4.37
CA LYS A 188 -19.74 -1.00 4.94
C LYS A 188 -20.76 -1.84 4.17
N LYS A 189 -20.86 -1.65 2.85
CA LYS A 189 -21.69 -2.47 1.95
C LYS A 189 -20.83 -3.08 0.86
N LEU A 190 -20.87 -4.41 0.74
CA LEU A 190 -20.25 -5.14 -0.36
C LEU A 190 -21.14 -5.02 -1.61
N ASN A 191 -20.56 -4.56 -2.70
CA ASN A 191 -21.20 -4.44 -3.99
C ASN A 191 -20.39 -5.20 -5.04
N ILE A 192 -21.05 -6.06 -5.80
CA ILE A 192 -20.45 -6.74 -6.95
C ILE A 192 -20.56 -5.82 -8.16
N ALA A 193 -19.44 -5.22 -8.56
CA ALA A 193 -19.39 -4.32 -9.70
C ALA A 193 -19.44 -5.07 -11.03
N ARG A 194 -18.93 -6.30 -11.07
CA ARG A 194 -19.10 -7.24 -12.18
C ARG A 194 -18.79 -8.66 -11.72
N SER A 195 -19.39 -9.64 -12.38
CA SER A 195 -18.91 -11.03 -12.32
C SER A 195 -19.05 -11.72 -13.67
N THR A 196 -18.27 -12.77 -13.89
CA THR A 196 -18.39 -13.64 -15.08
C THR A 196 -17.99 -15.07 -14.75
N ASN A 197 -18.66 -16.04 -15.37
CA ASN A 197 -18.30 -17.44 -15.25
C ASN A 197 -17.08 -17.75 -16.12
N LEU A 198 -16.14 -18.48 -15.55
CA LEU A 198 -15.02 -19.07 -16.23
C LEU A 198 -15.49 -20.33 -16.97
N ARG A 199 -15.21 -20.37 -18.28
CA ARG A 199 -15.52 -21.53 -19.13
C ARG A 199 -14.48 -22.63 -19.00
N GLU A 200 -13.24 -22.25 -18.73
CA GLU A 200 -12.11 -23.15 -18.56
C GLU A 200 -11.75 -23.30 -17.09
N LYS A 201 -11.18 -24.46 -16.75
CA LYS A 201 -10.63 -24.75 -15.42
C LYS A 201 -9.12 -24.52 -15.43
N GLY A 202 -8.58 -24.10 -14.29
CA GLY A 202 -7.15 -23.94 -14.09
C GLY A 202 -6.82 -22.69 -13.27
N PRO A 203 -5.51 -22.42 -13.06
CA PRO A 203 -5.06 -21.21 -12.41
C PRO A 203 -5.55 -19.96 -13.11
N VAL A 204 -5.98 -18.97 -12.32
CA VAL A 204 -6.54 -17.71 -12.82
C VAL A 204 -5.58 -16.59 -12.47
N ARG A 205 -5.04 -15.91 -13.48
CA ARG A 205 -4.28 -14.69 -13.29
C ARG A 205 -5.22 -13.51 -13.19
N LEU A 206 -4.99 -12.68 -12.20
CA LEU A 206 -5.77 -11.49 -11.91
C LEU A 206 -4.86 -10.28 -11.99
N LYS A 207 -5.41 -9.17 -12.46
CA LYS A 207 -4.72 -7.91 -12.53
C LYS A 207 -5.66 -6.75 -12.25
N MET A 208 -5.22 -5.80 -11.44
CA MET A 208 -5.83 -4.47 -11.34
C MET A 208 -4.84 -3.40 -11.76
N LYS A 209 -5.31 -2.38 -12.47
CA LYS A 209 -4.53 -1.22 -12.88
C LYS A 209 -5.24 0.04 -12.42
N THR A 210 -4.56 0.87 -11.65
CA THR A 210 -4.99 2.22 -11.29
C THR A 210 -4.44 3.22 -12.29
N SER A 211 -5.14 4.34 -12.48
CA SER A 211 -4.70 5.45 -13.34
C SER A 211 -4.60 6.75 -12.55
N ALA A 212 -3.93 7.76 -13.13
CA ALA A 212 -3.74 9.07 -12.48
C ALA A 212 -5.06 9.78 -12.13
N ASP A 213 -6.14 9.50 -12.88
CA ASP A 213 -7.51 9.98 -12.63
C ASP A 213 -8.24 9.19 -11.53
N LEU A 214 -7.54 8.32 -10.80
CA LEU A 214 -8.07 7.43 -9.77
C LEU A 214 -8.99 6.32 -10.28
N SER A 215 -9.15 6.16 -11.60
CA SER A 215 -9.90 5.03 -12.14
C SER A 215 -9.17 3.71 -11.88
N ILE A 216 -9.93 2.63 -11.72
CA ILE A 216 -9.38 1.28 -11.55
C ILE A 216 -10.00 0.31 -12.56
N GLN A 217 -9.13 -0.42 -13.25
CA GLN A 217 -9.49 -1.39 -14.27
C GLN A 217 -9.11 -2.80 -13.81
N ALA A 218 -10.00 -3.76 -14.06
CA ALA A 218 -9.84 -5.16 -13.67
C ALA A 218 -9.65 -6.05 -14.90
N TYR A 219 -8.71 -6.99 -14.81
CA TYR A 219 -8.38 -7.93 -15.88
C TYR A 219 -8.15 -9.32 -15.33
N TYR A 220 -8.49 -10.33 -16.12
CA TYR A 220 -8.23 -11.73 -15.78
C TYR A 220 -7.81 -12.53 -17.01
N LYS A 221 -7.12 -13.65 -16.79
CA LYS A 221 -6.89 -14.68 -17.81
C LYS A 221 -6.70 -16.05 -17.18
N ILE A 222 -6.90 -17.08 -17.99
CA ILE A 222 -6.65 -18.48 -17.62
C ILE A 222 -5.57 -19.03 -18.55
N GLY A 223 -4.54 -19.67 -17.98
CA GLY A 223 -3.46 -20.27 -18.76
C GLY A 223 -2.80 -19.30 -19.75
N ALA A 224 -2.67 -19.73 -21.01
CA ALA A 224 -2.04 -18.97 -22.08
C ALA A 224 -2.97 -17.98 -22.79
N GLN A 225 -4.22 -17.79 -22.33
CA GLN A 225 -5.16 -16.88 -22.96
C GLN A 225 -4.69 -15.41 -22.89
N ASN A 226 -5.27 -14.59 -23.78
CA ASN A 226 -5.15 -13.14 -23.69
C ASN A 226 -5.86 -12.59 -22.44
N TRP A 227 -5.35 -11.47 -21.91
CA TRP A 227 -6.01 -10.73 -20.84
C TRP A 227 -7.39 -10.26 -21.28
N LYS A 228 -8.41 -10.57 -20.48
CA LYS A 228 -9.78 -10.11 -20.67
C LYS A 228 -10.08 -9.03 -19.64
N LYS A 229 -10.55 -7.87 -20.10
CA LYS A 229 -11.02 -6.81 -19.22
C LYS A 229 -12.38 -7.21 -18.64
N LEU A 230 -12.54 -7.04 -17.33
CA LEU A 230 -13.81 -7.27 -16.63
C LEU A 230 -14.48 -5.92 -16.39
N GLU A 231 -15.23 -5.45 -17.39
CA GLU A 231 -15.90 -4.15 -17.34
C GLU A 231 -16.97 -4.11 -16.24
N ALA A 232 -16.84 -3.16 -15.32
CA ALA A 232 -17.84 -2.89 -14.30
C ALA A 232 -19.14 -2.38 -14.94
N TYR A 233 -20.30 -2.62 -14.31
CA TYR A 233 -21.58 -2.04 -14.76
C TYR A 233 -21.54 -0.51 -14.79
N ASN A 234 -20.83 0.08 -13.83
CA ASN A 234 -20.50 1.50 -13.78
C ASN A 234 -18.99 1.63 -13.53
N PRO A 235 -18.29 2.59 -14.16
CA PRO A 235 -16.88 2.85 -13.85
C PRO A 235 -16.63 2.98 -12.36
N ILE A 236 -15.49 2.45 -11.89
CA ILE A 236 -15.06 2.55 -10.50
C ILE A 236 -13.82 3.43 -10.45
N ASP A 237 -13.86 4.45 -9.61
CA ASP A 237 -12.69 5.16 -9.13
C ASP A 237 -12.45 4.83 -7.65
N VAL A 238 -11.23 5.10 -7.19
CA VAL A 238 -10.79 4.78 -5.82
C VAL A 238 -10.90 5.95 -4.85
N SER A 239 -11.55 7.07 -5.22
CA SER A 239 -11.67 8.27 -4.37
C SER A 239 -12.37 8.03 -3.03
N PHE A 240 -13.19 6.98 -2.95
CA PHE A 240 -13.89 6.56 -1.73
C PHE A 240 -12.98 5.86 -0.71
N LEU A 241 -11.75 5.49 -1.09
CA LEU A 241 -10.78 4.96 -0.15
C LEU A 241 -10.29 6.08 0.78
N PRO A 242 -9.92 5.78 2.03
CA PRO A 242 -9.36 6.76 2.95
C PRO A 242 -8.09 7.42 2.38
N GLN A 243 -7.90 8.69 2.68
CA GLN A 243 -6.80 9.50 2.13
C GLN A 243 -5.75 9.80 3.21
N TRP A 244 -4.58 10.27 2.78
CA TRP A 244 -3.50 10.80 3.63
C TRP A 244 -2.98 9.80 4.67
N ASP A 245 -3.31 10.01 5.94
CA ASP A 245 -2.83 9.22 7.08
C ASP A 245 -3.37 7.79 7.12
N ARG A 246 -4.41 7.52 6.34
CA ARG A 246 -4.97 6.19 6.13
C ARG A 246 -4.74 5.69 4.71
N SER A 247 -3.55 6.01 4.17
CA SER A 247 -3.07 5.57 2.86
C SER A 247 -3.46 4.10 2.58
N PRO A 248 -4.26 3.85 1.52
CA PRO A 248 -4.74 2.52 1.19
C PRO A 248 -3.58 1.62 0.75
N ARG A 249 -3.72 0.32 1.00
CA ARG A 249 -2.69 -0.70 0.76
C ARG A 249 -3.14 -1.71 -0.27
N VAL A 250 -2.22 -2.22 -1.07
CA VAL A 250 -2.54 -3.16 -2.15
C VAL A 250 -1.96 -4.53 -1.86
N GLY A 251 -2.66 -5.60 -2.20
CA GLY A 251 -2.18 -6.94 -1.87
C GLY A 251 -3.07 -8.10 -2.24
N LEU A 252 -2.80 -9.22 -1.60
CA LEU A 252 -3.54 -10.46 -1.69
C LEU A 252 -4.78 -10.42 -0.79
N ASN A 253 -5.86 -11.05 -1.25
CA ASN A 253 -7.15 -11.08 -0.58
C ASN A 253 -7.62 -12.50 -0.32
N PHE A 254 -8.21 -12.73 0.86
CA PHE A 254 -8.95 -13.94 1.18
C PHE A 254 -10.22 -13.59 1.97
N ASN A 255 -11.37 -14.01 1.46
CA ASN A 255 -12.66 -13.89 2.13
C ASN A 255 -13.40 -15.24 2.02
N GLY A 256 -13.38 -16.00 3.11
CA GLY A 256 -14.00 -17.30 3.22
C GLY A 256 -13.96 -17.84 4.65
N THR A 257 -14.38 -19.08 4.84
CA THR A 257 -14.36 -19.72 6.16
C THR A 257 -12.95 -20.09 6.60
N GLN A 258 -12.72 -20.25 7.91
CA GLN A 258 -11.41 -20.64 8.45
C GLN A 258 -10.91 -22.02 7.97
N LYS A 259 -11.81 -22.87 7.46
CA LYS A 259 -11.45 -24.19 6.89
C LYS A 259 -10.95 -24.09 5.45
N GLN A 260 -11.10 -22.92 4.82
CA GLN A 260 -10.68 -22.67 3.44
C GLN A 260 -9.36 -21.90 3.43
N LYS A 261 -8.68 -21.99 2.28
CA LYS A 261 -7.47 -21.22 2.00
C LYS A 261 -7.48 -20.71 0.58
N ALA A 262 -6.85 -19.57 0.35
CA ALA A 262 -6.38 -19.16 -0.96
C ALA A 262 -4.97 -19.70 -1.20
N SER A 263 -4.63 -19.98 -2.45
CA SER A 263 -3.28 -20.34 -2.88
C SER A 263 -2.84 -19.43 -4.00
N PHE A 264 -1.68 -18.79 -3.87
CA PHE A 264 -1.13 -17.84 -4.83
C PHE A 264 0.28 -18.24 -5.26
N SER A 265 0.58 -18.25 -6.56
CA SER A 265 1.92 -18.59 -7.07
C SER A 265 2.85 -17.39 -7.21
N PHE A 266 2.29 -16.17 -7.34
CA PHE A 266 3.09 -14.95 -7.38
C PHE A 266 2.33 -13.72 -6.87
N PHE A 267 3.08 -12.66 -6.54
CA PHE A 267 2.56 -11.31 -6.37
C PHE A 267 3.48 -10.32 -7.07
N LYS A 268 2.90 -9.44 -7.89
CA LYS A 268 3.65 -8.39 -8.61
C LYS A 268 2.96 -7.04 -8.43
N LEU A 269 3.74 -6.01 -8.12
CA LEU A 269 3.33 -4.61 -8.08
C LEU A 269 4.34 -3.79 -8.88
N ASP A 270 3.89 -3.24 -10.00
CA ASP A 270 4.67 -2.37 -10.87
C ASP A 270 4.14 -0.94 -10.75
N TYR A 271 5.00 0.01 -10.45
CA TYR A 271 4.68 1.43 -10.52
C TYR A 271 4.79 1.89 -11.97
N ILE A 272 3.80 2.68 -12.39
CA ILE A 272 3.74 3.20 -13.75
C ILE A 272 4.25 4.65 -13.70
N PRO A 273 5.22 5.02 -14.56
CA PRO A 273 5.75 6.39 -14.64
C PRO A 273 4.68 7.46 -14.88
#